data_AF-A0A3L6QJ93-F1
#
_entry.id   AF-A0A3L6QJ93-F1
#
_cell.length_a   1.000
_cell.length_b   1.000
_cell.length_c   1.000
_cell.angle_alpha   90.00
_cell.angle_beta   90.00
_cell.angle_gamma   90.00
#
_symmetry.space_group_name_H-M   'P 1'
#
loop_
_entity.id
_entity.type
_entity.pdbx_description
1 polymer ?
#
loop_
_entity_poly.entity_id
_entity_poly.type
_entity_poly.pdbx_seq_one_letter_code
_entity_poly.pdbx_strand_id
1 'polypeptide(L)'
;MGRPPSAWSDGVLAAAPFRFLPDEVEEMEARLQPLRNPSPDRVAMEELARKFSASTERIGKVVIQPKQVRNWFCNRRYCSREGKAARAAQAQGNSAARRVEAYRQLAAGSSAPVHAGSSSGKISMEGSQIKYEAKSDRDGAWYDVDVISFRMSELGEPEAMVRFSGIGAEEAEWVSTRTCLRQRSLPFRATECVLVRCWDRVLCYKESEQSGLYFDAQVHGRQIRKRHDSRECDCRFLVRYDHDQSEVISLHF
;
A
#
# COMPACT_ATOMS: atom_id res chain seq x y z
N MET A 1 3.10 -35.06 19.68
CA MET A 1 4.45 -35.63 19.82
C MET A 1 5.04 -35.70 18.42
N GLY A 2 6.04 -34.96 17.96
CA GLY A 2 6.90 -33.90 18.50
C GLY A 2 7.50 -33.16 17.30
N ARG A 3 7.89 -31.89 17.48
CA ARG A 3 8.59 -31.09 16.46
C ARG A 3 9.94 -31.74 16.11
N PRO A 4 10.44 -31.60 14.86
CA PRO A 4 11.82 -31.97 14.55
C PRO A 4 12.79 -31.00 15.24
N PRO A 5 14.03 -31.45 15.52
CA PRO A 5 14.87 -30.91 16.57
C PRO A 5 15.52 -29.57 16.20
N SER A 6 15.69 -28.76 17.25
CA SER A 6 16.51 -27.57 17.31
C SER A 6 17.94 -27.85 16.88
N ALA A 7 18.39 -27.22 15.79
CA ALA A 7 19.81 -27.06 15.52
C ALA A 7 20.34 -25.93 16.42
N TRP A 8 20.88 -26.34 17.57
CA TRP A 8 21.97 -25.64 18.22
C TRP A 8 23.26 -26.32 17.79
N SER A 9 24.14 -25.58 17.12
CA SER A 9 25.57 -25.81 17.23
C SER A 9 26.31 -24.48 17.07
N ASP A 10 27.11 -24.20 18.10
CA ASP A 10 28.33 -23.41 18.12
C ASP A 10 28.26 -21.88 18.00
N GLY A 11 28.32 -21.24 19.18
CA GLY A 11 29.46 -20.34 19.45
C GLY A 11 29.39 -18.91 18.96
N VAL A 12 28.22 -18.38 18.60
CA VAL A 12 28.03 -16.93 18.38
C VAL A 12 26.81 -16.49 19.17
N LEU A 13 26.96 -15.46 20.02
CA LEU A 13 25.87 -14.79 20.73
C LEU A 13 24.70 -14.59 19.77
N ALA A 14 23.64 -15.39 19.94
CA ALA A 14 22.44 -15.28 19.14
C ALA A 14 21.92 -13.84 19.29
N ALA A 15 22.07 -13.04 18.24
CA ALA A 15 21.68 -11.65 18.24
C ALA A 15 20.21 -11.59 18.69
N ALA A 16 19.99 -11.00 19.87
CA ALA A 16 18.65 -10.90 20.44
C ALA A 16 17.72 -10.29 19.38
N PRO A 17 16.54 -10.88 19.11
CA PRO A 17 15.62 -10.34 18.13
C PRO A 17 15.32 -8.88 18.49
N PHE A 18 15.48 -7.99 17.51
CA PHE A 18 15.33 -6.55 17.68
C PHE A 18 13.99 -6.23 18.37
N ARG A 19 14.07 -5.44 19.44
CA ARG A 19 12.92 -4.91 20.17
C ARG A 19 13.12 -3.42 20.45
N PHE A 20 12.02 -2.69 20.52
CA PHE A 20 12.02 -1.34 21.05
C PHE A 20 12.16 -1.39 22.58
N LEU A 21 12.86 -0.41 23.13
CA LEU A 21 12.97 -0.21 24.57
C LEU A 21 11.64 0.34 25.12
N PRO A 22 11.34 0.13 26.41
CA PRO A 22 10.11 0.66 27.03
C PRO A 22 9.93 2.16 26.81
N ASP A 23 10.98 2.96 26.98
CA ASP A 23 10.94 4.42 26.85
C ASP A 23 10.65 4.86 25.40
N GLU A 24 11.21 4.14 24.42
CA GLU A 24 10.92 4.36 23.00
C GLU A 24 9.47 4.03 22.67
N VAL A 25 8.94 2.97 23.29
CA VAL A 25 7.54 2.58 23.17
C VAL A 25 6.65 3.65 23.79
N GLU A 26 6.99 4.16 24.98
CA GLU A 26 6.24 5.22 25.66
C GLU A 26 6.21 6.50 24.82
N GLU A 27 7.34 6.90 24.21
CA GLU A 27 7.36 8.07 23.32
C GLU A 27 6.55 7.85 22.05
N MET A 28 6.65 6.66 21.43
CA MET A 28 5.81 6.31 20.27
C MET A 28 4.32 6.28 20.64
N GLU A 29 3.96 5.85 21.86
CA GLU A 29 2.60 5.86 22.39
C GLU A 29 2.11 7.26 22.72
N ALA A 30 2.97 8.11 23.29
CA ALA A 30 2.69 9.50 23.56
C ALA A 30 2.37 10.24 22.27
N ARG A 31 3.01 9.92 21.14
CA ARG A 31 2.65 10.50 19.83
C ARG A 31 1.31 10.01 19.27
N LEU A 32 0.76 8.91 19.80
CA LEU A 32 -0.58 8.43 19.47
C LEU A 32 -1.67 9.07 20.33
N GLN A 33 -1.35 9.65 21.49
CA GLN A 33 -2.34 10.21 22.40
C GLN A 33 -2.95 11.57 21.98
N PRO A 34 -2.18 12.59 21.54
CA PRO A 34 -2.72 13.90 21.21
C PRO A 34 -3.44 13.93 19.86
N LEU A 35 -3.38 12.85 19.09
CA LEU A 35 -4.01 12.75 17.79
C LEU A 35 -5.05 11.63 17.83
N ARG A 36 -6.31 12.02 17.61
CA ARG A 36 -7.34 11.14 17.09
C ARG A 36 -6.99 10.75 15.64
N ASN A 37 -5.85 10.08 15.46
CA ASN A 37 -5.14 9.64 14.24
C ASN A 37 -4.82 10.73 13.20
N PRO A 38 -3.55 11.14 13.13
CA PRO A 38 -2.65 10.67 12.08
C PRO A 38 -1.46 9.88 12.64
N SER A 39 -0.94 8.93 11.86
CA SER A 39 0.40 8.38 12.14
C SER A 39 1.43 9.49 11.91
N PRO A 40 2.58 9.49 12.60
CA PRO A 40 3.65 10.44 12.31
C PRO A 40 4.01 10.38 10.82
N ASP A 41 4.30 11.53 10.20
CA ASP A 41 4.72 11.63 8.82
C ASP A 41 6.16 11.10 8.62
N ARG A 42 6.68 11.15 7.39
CA ARG A 42 8.01 10.59 7.08
C ARG A 42 9.11 11.27 7.89
N VAL A 43 9.05 12.60 8.02
CA VAL A 43 10.02 13.40 8.76
C VAL A 43 9.98 13.02 10.24
N ALA A 44 8.79 12.96 10.85
CA ALA A 44 8.65 12.58 12.25
C ALA A 44 9.10 11.12 12.52
N MET A 45 8.92 10.20 11.57
CA MET A 45 9.44 8.82 11.68
C MET A 45 10.97 8.77 11.58
N GLU A 46 11.57 9.55 10.68
CA GLU A 46 13.02 9.68 10.55
C GLU A 46 13.63 10.30 11.82
N GLU A 47 12.99 11.32 12.38
CA GLU A 47 13.37 11.94 13.65
C GLU A 47 13.31 10.96 14.82
N LEU A 48 12.23 10.18 14.94
CA LEU A 48 12.12 9.14 15.97
C LEU A 48 13.22 8.10 15.82
N ALA A 49 13.45 7.60 14.61
CA ALA A 49 14.50 6.61 14.34
C ALA A 49 15.89 7.16 14.68
N ARG A 50 16.17 8.41 14.30
CA ARG A 50 17.42 9.10 14.63
C ARG A 50 17.56 9.31 16.14
N LYS A 51 16.51 9.79 16.81
CA LYS A 51 16.50 10.05 18.26
C LYS A 51 16.77 8.78 19.06
N PHE A 52 16.05 7.70 18.74
CA PHE A 52 16.21 6.41 19.41
C PHE A 52 17.58 5.78 19.13
N SER A 53 18.11 5.94 17.91
CA SER A 53 19.46 5.46 17.58
C SER A 53 20.57 6.24 18.27
N ALA A 54 20.34 7.53 18.55
CA ALA A 54 21.27 8.40 19.27
C ALA A 54 21.16 8.27 20.80
N SER A 55 20.23 7.46 21.31
CA SER A 55 20.08 7.23 22.75
C SER A 55 21.31 6.49 23.32
N THR A 56 21.76 6.90 24.49
CA THR A 56 22.88 6.27 25.21
C THR A 56 22.61 4.79 25.54
N GLU A 57 21.34 4.42 25.69
CA GLU A 57 20.88 3.04 25.98
C GLU A 57 20.96 2.10 24.76
N ARG A 58 21.26 2.68 23.60
CA ARG A 58 21.45 2.00 22.32
C ARG A 58 22.91 1.96 21.85
N ILE A 59 23.84 2.49 22.65
CA ILE A 59 25.28 2.37 22.35
C ILE A 59 25.64 0.88 22.28
N GLY A 60 26.18 0.45 21.14
CA GLY A 60 26.50 -0.96 20.87
C GLY A 60 25.34 -1.84 20.38
N LYS A 61 24.12 -1.29 20.21
CA LYS A 61 22.96 -1.99 19.62
C LYS A 61 22.73 -1.57 18.17
N VAL A 62 21.90 -2.34 17.46
CA VAL A 62 21.50 -2.05 16.07
C VAL A 62 20.78 -0.69 15.99
N VAL A 63 21.25 0.15 15.06
CA VAL A 63 20.65 1.45 14.70
C VAL A 63 19.20 1.24 14.28
N ILE A 64 18.29 2.03 14.83
CA ILE A 64 16.88 1.99 14.45
C ILE A 64 16.71 2.61 13.08
N GLN A 65 16.13 1.84 12.16
CA GLN A 65 15.73 2.34 10.86
C GLN A 65 14.32 2.94 10.92
N PRO A 66 14.02 4.00 10.13
CA PRO A 66 12.66 4.56 10.00
C PRO A 66 11.60 3.50 9.66
N LYS A 67 11.99 2.47 8.88
CA LYS A 67 11.14 1.32 8.54
C LYS A 67 10.68 0.52 9.78
N GLN A 68 11.54 0.40 10.81
CA GLN A 68 11.19 -0.32 12.04
C GLN A 68 10.17 0.47 12.86
N VAL A 69 10.35 1.79 12.97
CA VAL A 69 9.40 2.70 13.63
C VAL A 69 8.06 2.67 12.90
N ARG A 70 8.08 2.75 11.57
CA ARG A 70 6.90 2.60 10.71
C ARG A 70 6.17 1.28 10.97
N ASN A 71 6.89 0.17 10.96
CA ASN A 71 6.31 -1.15 11.21
C ASN A 71 5.71 -1.25 12.61
N TRP A 72 6.31 -0.61 13.61
CA TRP A 72 5.75 -0.56 14.97
C TRP A 72 4.40 0.17 14.97
N PHE A 73 4.28 1.35 14.34
CA PHE A 73 3.00 2.06 14.24
C PHE A 73 1.94 1.26 13.48
N CYS A 74 2.30 0.61 12.37
CA CYS A 74 1.42 -0.28 11.62
C CYS A 74 0.95 -1.48 12.47
N ASN A 75 1.87 -2.15 13.17
CA ASN A 75 1.58 -3.34 13.97
C ASN A 75 0.83 -3.02 15.27
N ARG A 76 1.13 -1.89 15.92
CA ARG A 76 0.43 -1.46 17.14
C ARG A 76 -1.04 -1.17 16.85
N ARG A 77 -1.36 -0.58 15.69
CA ARG A 77 -2.74 -0.40 15.21
C ARG A 77 -3.43 -1.73 14.88
N TYR A 78 -2.69 -2.68 14.30
CA TYR A 78 -3.18 -4.05 14.10
C TYR A 78 -3.54 -4.72 15.44
N CYS A 79 -2.72 -4.61 16.49
CA CYS A 79 -3.03 -5.26 17.77
C CYS A 79 -4.08 -4.52 18.62
N SER A 80 -4.21 -3.19 18.48
CA SER A 80 -4.98 -2.37 19.44
C SER A 80 -6.50 -2.44 19.26
N ARG A 81 -7.04 -2.39 18.04
CA ARG A 81 -8.51 -2.41 17.78
C ARG A 81 -8.91 -2.93 16.40
N GLU A 82 -8.09 -2.68 15.39
CA GLU A 82 -8.44 -2.93 13.98
C GLU A 82 -8.04 -4.32 13.50
N GLY A 83 -6.96 -4.93 14.03
CA GLY A 83 -6.60 -6.30 13.69
C GLY A 83 -7.52 -7.35 14.32
N LYS A 84 -8.33 -7.01 15.35
CA LYS A 84 -9.42 -7.89 15.80
C LYS A 84 -10.53 -7.99 14.74
N ALA A 85 -10.93 -6.86 14.16
CA ALA A 85 -11.91 -6.82 13.07
C ALA A 85 -11.35 -7.42 11.77
N ALA A 86 -10.10 -7.11 11.41
CA ALA A 86 -9.44 -7.67 10.23
C ALA A 86 -9.18 -9.19 10.37
N ARG A 87 -8.79 -9.69 11.55
CA ARG A 87 -8.66 -11.15 11.81
C ARG A 87 -10.01 -11.86 11.77
N ALA A 88 -11.08 -11.24 12.25
CA ALA A 88 -12.43 -11.81 12.11
C ALA A 88 -12.86 -11.92 10.63
N ALA A 89 -12.59 -10.88 9.83
CA ALA A 89 -12.84 -10.91 8.38
C ALA A 89 -11.95 -11.93 7.64
N GLN A 90 -10.71 -12.13 8.10
CA GLN A 90 -9.74 -13.06 7.51
C GLN A 90 -10.01 -14.53 7.90
N ALA A 91 -10.51 -14.77 9.12
CA ALA A 91 -10.92 -16.10 9.59
C ALA A 91 -12.17 -16.64 8.88
N GLN A 92 -13.00 -15.76 8.31
CA GLN A 92 -14.20 -16.13 7.56
C GLN A 92 -13.95 -16.50 6.08
N GLY A 93 -12.70 -16.68 5.64
CA GLY A 93 -12.41 -17.07 4.25
C GLY A 93 -12.87 -16.02 3.22
N ASN A 94 -12.91 -14.75 3.62
CA ASN A 94 -13.57 -13.70 2.85
C ASN A 94 -12.69 -13.33 1.63
N SER A 95 -13.18 -13.61 0.42
CA SER A 95 -12.49 -13.37 -0.85
C SER A 95 -12.04 -11.90 -1.02
N ALA A 96 -12.76 -10.97 -0.41
CA ALA A 96 -12.45 -9.54 -0.35
C ALA A 96 -11.09 -9.23 0.31
N ALA A 97 -10.78 -9.87 1.46
CA ALA A 97 -9.51 -9.62 2.15
C ALA A 97 -8.31 -10.14 1.34
N ARG A 98 -8.46 -11.29 0.67
CA ARG A 98 -7.46 -11.83 -0.24
C ARG A 98 -7.26 -10.93 -1.46
N ARG A 99 -8.35 -10.36 -2.00
CA ARG A 99 -8.33 -9.41 -3.12
C ARG A 99 -7.54 -8.15 -2.78
N VAL A 100 -7.82 -7.52 -1.64
CA VAL A 100 -7.11 -6.31 -1.19
C VAL A 100 -5.64 -6.60 -0.87
N GLU A 101 -5.34 -7.75 -0.24
CA GLU A 101 -3.96 -8.12 0.08
C GLU A 101 -3.13 -8.45 -1.18
N ALA A 102 -3.72 -9.12 -2.18
CA ALA A 102 -3.08 -9.33 -3.47
C ALA A 102 -2.73 -7.99 -4.13
N TYR A 103 -3.62 -7.00 -4.05
CA TYR A 103 -3.35 -5.66 -4.57
C TYR A 103 -2.23 -4.95 -3.81
N ARG A 104 -2.16 -5.07 -2.47
CA ARG A 104 -1.02 -4.52 -1.71
C ARG A 104 0.31 -5.09 -2.16
N GLN A 105 0.37 -6.39 -2.44
CA GLN A 105 1.59 -7.06 -2.90
C GLN A 105 2.02 -6.54 -4.28
N LEU A 106 1.06 -6.28 -5.17
CA LEU A 106 1.29 -5.67 -6.49
C LEU A 106 1.74 -4.20 -6.36
N ALA A 107 1.03 -3.41 -5.54
CA ALA A 107 1.33 -1.98 -5.33
C ALA A 107 2.67 -1.74 -4.61
N ALA A 108 3.14 -2.71 -3.81
CA ALA A 108 4.44 -2.66 -3.14
C ALA A 108 5.62 -2.91 -4.09
N GLY A 109 5.39 -3.10 -5.40
CA GLY A 109 6.44 -3.36 -6.38
C GLY A 109 7.21 -4.65 -6.08
N SER A 110 6.54 -5.65 -5.48
CA SER A 110 7.16 -6.96 -5.28
C SER A 110 7.35 -7.60 -6.66
N SER A 111 8.48 -7.32 -7.27
CA SER A 111 9.01 -8.00 -8.44
C SER A 111 9.28 -9.45 -8.09
N ALA A 112 8.23 -10.27 -8.05
CA ALA A 112 8.40 -11.68 -8.32
C ALA A 112 8.83 -11.77 -9.79
N PRO A 113 9.96 -12.44 -10.10
CA PRO A 113 10.34 -12.65 -11.48
C PRO A 113 9.18 -13.41 -12.15
N VAL A 114 8.68 -12.86 -13.25
CA VAL A 114 7.96 -13.65 -14.24
C VAL A 114 8.95 -14.65 -14.82
N HIS A 115 9.18 -15.74 -14.10
CA HIS A 115 9.87 -16.90 -14.65
C HIS A 115 9.00 -17.45 -15.76
N ALA A 116 9.43 -17.21 -17.00
CA ALA A 116 9.09 -18.05 -18.12
C ALA A 116 9.51 -19.50 -17.80
N GLY A 117 8.57 -20.44 -17.81
CA GLY A 117 8.86 -21.87 -17.74
C GLY A 117 7.85 -22.72 -16.97
N SER A 118 6.86 -23.24 -17.69
CA SER A 118 6.15 -24.53 -17.51
C SER A 118 6.04 -25.19 -16.13
N SER A 119 4.79 -25.31 -15.63
CA SER A 119 4.21 -26.64 -15.32
C SER A 119 2.70 -26.55 -15.12
N SER A 120 1.98 -27.42 -15.82
CA SER A 120 0.54 -27.67 -15.79
C SER A 120 -0.15 -27.51 -14.43
N GLY A 121 -1.09 -26.58 -14.39
CA GLY A 121 -2.13 -26.50 -13.37
C GLY A 121 -3.29 -25.68 -13.95
N LYS A 122 -4.20 -26.35 -14.66
CA LYS A 122 -5.45 -25.73 -15.13
C LYS A 122 -6.24 -25.21 -13.92
N ILE A 123 -6.14 -23.91 -13.67
CA ILE A 123 -7.24 -23.15 -13.08
C ILE A 123 -7.80 -22.33 -14.25
N SER A 124 -8.80 -22.90 -14.91
CA SER A 124 -9.62 -22.19 -15.88
C SER A 124 -10.33 -21.05 -15.13
N MET A 125 -9.80 -19.83 -15.22
CA MET A 125 -10.62 -18.63 -15.03
C MET A 125 -11.03 -18.15 -16.41
N GLU A 126 -12.26 -18.50 -16.77
CA GLU A 126 -13.04 -17.99 -17.88
C GLU A 126 -12.81 -16.48 -18.10
N GLY A 127 -12.19 -16.10 -19.22
CA GLY A 127 -12.44 -14.83 -19.92
C GLY A 127 -12.16 -13.48 -19.25
N SER A 128 -11.39 -13.36 -18.17
CA SER A 128 -11.06 -12.04 -17.61
C SER A 128 -9.85 -11.44 -18.32
N GLN A 129 -10.08 -10.69 -19.39
CA GLN A 129 -9.05 -9.86 -20.05
C GLN A 129 -8.46 -8.91 -18.99
N ILE A 130 -7.17 -9.07 -18.68
CA ILE A 130 -6.47 -8.19 -17.73
C ILE A 130 -6.53 -6.77 -18.28
N LYS A 131 -7.17 -5.86 -17.53
CA LYS A 131 -7.26 -4.45 -17.87
C LYS A 131 -6.10 -3.70 -17.25
N TYR A 132 -5.62 -2.67 -17.95
CA TYR A 132 -4.53 -1.82 -17.51
C TYR A 132 -5.03 -0.38 -17.35
N GLU A 133 -4.33 0.35 -16.51
CA GLU A 133 -4.41 1.80 -16.45
C GLU A 133 -3.00 2.38 -16.60
N ALA A 134 -2.90 3.53 -17.27
CA ALA A 134 -1.65 4.23 -17.45
C ALA A 134 -1.75 5.66 -16.94
N LYS A 135 -0.62 6.17 -16.46
CA LYS A 135 -0.47 7.56 -16.03
C LYS A 135 -0.16 8.42 -17.24
N SER A 136 -0.98 9.43 -17.48
CA SER A 136 -0.77 10.44 -18.53
C SER A 136 0.27 11.45 -18.09
N ASP A 137 1.23 11.76 -18.97
CA ASP A 137 2.23 12.80 -18.72
C ASP A 137 1.65 14.23 -18.84
N ARG A 138 0.48 14.38 -19.48
CA ARG A 138 -0.15 15.67 -19.75
C ARG A 138 -0.73 16.31 -18.49
N ASP A 139 -1.35 15.49 -17.64
CA ASP A 139 -2.10 15.93 -16.46
C ASP A 139 -1.74 15.14 -15.18
N GLY A 140 -0.94 14.08 -15.30
CA GLY A 140 -0.55 13.23 -14.18
C GLY A 140 -1.65 12.29 -13.68
N ALA A 141 -2.80 12.22 -14.38
CA ALA A 141 -3.93 11.37 -14.00
C ALA A 141 -3.79 9.95 -14.57
N TRP A 142 -4.50 9.00 -13.95
CA TRP A 142 -4.60 7.62 -14.41
C TRP A 142 -5.86 7.39 -15.23
N TYR A 143 -5.70 6.64 -16.32
CA TYR A 143 -6.75 6.36 -17.30
C TYR A 143 -6.72 4.88 -17.67
N ASP A 144 -7.90 4.31 -17.97
CA ASP A 144 -7.99 2.97 -18.54
C ASP A 144 -7.33 2.96 -19.93
N VAL A 145 -6.52 1.93 -20.21
CA VAL A 145 -5.80 1.81 -21.48
C VAL A 145 -5.88 0.43 -22.12
N ASP A 146 -5.77 0.42 -23.44
CA ASP A 146 -5.42 -0.76 -24.22
C ASP A 146 -3.90 -0.78 -24.45
N VAL A 147 -3.25 -1.89 -24.09
CA VAL A 147 -1.83 -2.10 -24.34
C VAL A 147 -1.66 -2.73 -25.73
N ILE A 148 -0.90 -2.08 -26.61
CA ILE A 148 -0.75 -2.48 -28.01
C ILE A 148 0.56 -3.25 -28.23
N SER A 149 1.68 -2.74 -27.68
CA SER A 149 3.01 -3.32 -27.90
C SER A 149 3.95 -2.99 -26.76
N PHE A 150 5.08 -3.68 -26.71
CA PHE A 150 6.17 -3.45 -25.77
C PHE A 150 7.48 -3.23 -26.52
N ARG A 151 8.36 -2.38 -25.99
CA ARG A 151 9.72 -2.20 -26.49
C ARG A 151 10.70 -1.95 -25.35
N MET A 152 11.98 -2.07 -25.67
CA MET A 152 13.06 -1.50 -24.87
C MET A 152 13.51 -0.20 -25.54
N SER A 153 13.61 0.89 -24.79
CA SER A 153 14.16 2.14 -25.30
C SER A 153 15.68 2.01 -25.54
N GLU A 154 16.27 3.00 -26.21
CA GLU A 154 17.73 3.05 -26.44
C GLU A 154 18.54 3.07 -25.13
N LEU A 155 17.93 3.55 -24.04
CA LEU A 155 18.53 3.57 -22.70
C LEU A 155 18.31 2.27 -21.93
N GLY A 156 17.67 1.25 -22.53
CA GLY A 156 17.37 -0.02 -21.87
C GLY A 156 16.21 0.06 -20.88
N GLU A 157 15.34 1.05 -21.02
CA GLU A 157 14.13 1.16 -20.19
C GLU A 157 12.93 0.49 -20.87
N PRO A 158 12.15 -0.33 -20.15
CA PRO A 158 11.00 -1.02 -20.72
C PRO A 158 9.79 -0.08 -20.87
N GLU A 159 9.29 0.04 -22.10
CA GLU A 159 8.17 0.90 -22.47
C GLU A 159 7.04 0.09 -23.09
N ALA A 160 5.81 0.55 -22.88
CA ALA A 160 4.60 0.00 -23.49
C ALA A 160 3.92 1.06 -24.33
N MET A 161 3.45 0.68 -25.51
CA MET A 161 2.62 1.53 -26.34
C MET A 161 1.17 1.33 -25.92
N VAL A 162 0.53 2.40 -25.47
CA VAL A 162 -0.82 2.37 -24.90
C VAL A 162 -1.75 3.32 -25.62
N ARG A 163 -3.02 2.95 -25.71
CA ARG A 163 -4.10 3.82 -26.18
C ARG A 163 -5.02 4.14 -25.01
N PHE A 164 -5.21 5.43 -24.74
CA PHE A 164 -6.08 5.92 -23.68
C PHE A 164 -7.56 5.79 -24.05
N SER A 165 -8.37 5.25 -23.14
CA SER A 165 -9.80 5.09 -23.33
C SER A 165 -10.53 6.44 -23.19
N GLY A 166 -11.40 6.79 -24.13
CA GLY A 166 -12.30 7.95 -24.01
C GLY A 166 -11.69 9.33 -24.27
N ILE A 167 -10.40 9.41 -24.63
CA ILE A 167 -9.76 10.65 -25.07
C ILE A 167 -9.81 10.67 -26.60
N GLY A 168 -10.45 11.69 -27.18
CA GLY A 168 -10.84 11.78 -28.59
C GLY A 168 -9.73 11.88 -29.65
N ALA A 169 -8.49 11.49 -29.31
CA ALA A 169 -7.41 11.31 -30.28
C ALA A 169 -6.81 9.92 -30.01
N GLU A 170 -6.98 8.98 -30.94
CA GLU A 170 -6.47 7.60 -30.86
C GLU A 170 -4.94 7.50 -30.98
N GLU A 171 -4.22 8.52 -30.55
CA GLU A 171 -2.76 8.53 -30.60
C GLU A 171 -2.24 7.60 -29.51
N ALA A 172 -1.64 6.51 -29.96
CA ALA A 172 -0.95 5.60 -29.06
C ALA A 172 0.35 6.25 -28.59
N GLU A 173 0.55 6.26 -27.27
CA GLU A 173 1.72 6.87 -26.65
C GLU A 173 2.60 5.79 -26.01
N TRP A 174 3.92 5.99 -26.03
CA TRP A 174 4.86 5.14 -25.31
C TRP A 174 4.97 5.60 -23.86
N VAL A 175 4.64 4.72 -22.91
CA VAL A 175 4.72 4.98 -21.47
C VAL A 175 5.70 4.04 -20.79
N SER A 176 6.36 4.51 -19.74
CA SER A 176 7.24 3.68 -18.92
C SER A 176 6.45 2.59 -18.20
N THR A 177 6.83 1.33 -18.40
CA THR A 177 6.18 0.19 -17.71
C THR A 177 6.52 0.14 -16.22
N ARG A 178 7.60 0.80 -15.79
CA ARG A 178 8.04 0.80 -14.39
C ARG A 178 7.22 1.76 -13.53
N THR A 179 6.78 2.88 -14.10
CA THR A 179 6.22 4.00 -13.33
C THR A 179 4.84 4.43 -13.80
N CYS A 180 4.52 4.21 -15.07
CA CYS A 180 3.34 4.80 -15.72
C CYS A 180 2.37 3.75 -16.26
N LEU A 181 2.57 2.46 -16.02
CA LEU A 181 1.63 1.39 -16.39
C LEU A 181 1.42 0.45 -15.21
N ARG A 182 0.16 0.11 -14.93
CA ARG A 182 -0.17 -0.94 -13.96
C ARG A 182 -1.49 -1.63 -14.31
N GLN A 183 -1.74 -2.77 -13.68
CA GLN A 183 -3.05 -3.40 -13.75
C GLN A 183 -4.10 -2.44 -13.18
N ARG A 184 -5.26 -2.38 -13.83
CA ARG A 184 -6.36 -1.48 -13.45
C ARG A 184 -6.73 -1.67 -11.97
N SER A 185 -6.86 -0.55 -11.28
CA SER A 185 -7.33 -0.47 -9.91
C SER A 185 -8.75 -1.05 -9.81
N LEU A 186 -9.05 -1.66 -8.66
CA LEU A 186 -10.35 -2.23 -8.40
C LEU A 186 -11.19 -1.29 -7.53
N PRO A 187 -12.46 -1.06 -7.86
CA PRO A 187 -13.33 -0.28 -7.01
C PRO A 187 -13.50 -0.97 -5.65
N PHE A 188 -13.47 -0.15 -4.60
CA PHE A 188 -13.75 -0.62 -3.25
C PHE A 188 -15.24 -0.87 -3.10
N ARG A 189 -15.59 -2.00 -2.48
CA ARG A 189 -16.97 -2.25 -2.05
C ARG A 189 -17.20 -1.55 -0.72
N ALA A 190 -18.44 -1.16 -0.44
CA ALA A 190 -18.75 -0.48 0.81
C ALA A 190 -18.30 -1.29 2.05
N THR A 191 -18.44 -2.62 2.01
CA THR A 191 -18.00 -3.54 3.08
C THR A 191 -16.49 -3.65 3.26
N GLU A 192 -15.69 -3.12 2.32
CA GLU A 192 -14.23 -3.22 2.33
C GLU A 192 -13.54 -1.98 2.93
N CYS A 193 -14.31 -0.98 3.35
CA CYS A 193 -13.78 0.22 4.01
C CYS A 193 -12.90 -0.10 5.23
N VAL A 194 -13.23 -1.18 5.97
CA VAL A 194 -12.49 -1.66 7.13
C VAL A 194 -11.12 -2.25 6.76
N LEU A 195 -10.94 -2.60 5.49
CA LEU A 195 -9.69 -3.16 4.97
C LEU A 195 -8.69 -2.06 4.58
N VAL A 196 -9.15 -0.84 4.30
CA VAL A 196 -8.29 0.30 3.93
C VAL A 196 -7.47 0.75 5.14
N ARG A 197 -6.14 0.75 5.01
CA ARG A 197 -5.18 1.10 6.06
C ARG A 197 -4.60 2.48 5.82
N CYS A 198 -4.21 3.14 6.92
CA CYS A 198 -3.30 4.27 6.79
C CYS A 198 -2.04 3.81 6.06
N TRP A 199 -1.59 4.67 5.16
CA TRP A 199 -0.48 4.53 4.24
C TRP A 199 -0.72 3.58 3.06
N ASP A 200 -1.92 2.99 2.95
CA ASP A 200 -2.30 2.31 1.70
C ASP A 200 -2.34 3.36 0.57
N ARG A 201 -1.83 2.96 -0.60
CA ARG A 201 -1.96 3.73 -1.84
C ARG A 201 -3.32 3.41 -2.46
N VAL A 202 -4.05 4.45 -2.82
CA VAL A 202 -5.39 4.39 -3.37
C VAL A 202 -5.45 5.27 -4.61
N LEU A 203 -6.28 4.89 -5.58
CA LEU A 203 -6.64 5.76 -6.68
C LEU A 203 -7.86 6.58 -6.25
N CYS A 204 -7.74 7.90 -6.23
CA CYS A 204 -8.79 8.80 -5.77
C CYS A 204 -9.25 9.71 -6.90
N TYR A 205 -10.57 9.79 -7.08
CA TYR A 205 -11.18 10.81 -7.90
C TYR A 205 -11.02 12.18 -7.24
N LYS A 206 -10.57 13.16 -8.01
CA LYS A 206 -10.42 14.56 -7.61
C LYS A 206 -11.24 15.40 -8.58
N GLU A 207 -12.28 16.02 -8.04
CA GLU A 207 -13.11 16.97 -8.78
C GLU A 207 -12.50 18.37 -8.68
N SER A 208 -12.42 19.04 -9.82
CA SER A 208 -12.07 20.45 -9.97
C SER A 208 -13.19 21.19 -10.70
N GLU A 209 -13.12 22.51 -10.78
CA GLU A 209 -14.13 23.30 -11.49
C GLU A 209 -14.29 22.93 -12.98
N GLN A 210 -13.24 22.36 -13.59
CA GLN A 210 -13.16 22.13 -15.03
C GLN A 210 -13.08 20.65 -15.41
N SER A 211 -12.78 19.75 -14.46
CA SER A 211 -12.56 18.33 -14.74
C SER A 211 -12.65 17.46 -13.49
N GLY A 212 -12.85 16.16 -13.71
CA GLY A 212 -12.80 15.13 -12.69
C GLY A 212 -11.81 14.04 -13.08
N LEU A 213 -10.72 13.91 -12.33
CA LEU A 213 -9.58 13.07 -12.70
C LEU A 213 -9.18 12.12 -11.58
N TYR A 214 -8.56 11.00 -11.94
CA TYR A 214 -8.09 10.00 -10.99
C TYR A 214 -6.60 10.14 -10.72
N PHE A 215 -6.23 10.30 -9.45
CA PHE A 215 -4.84 10.46 -9.03
C PHE A 215 -4.47 9.45 -7.94
N ASP A 216 -3.20 9.10 -7.88
CA ASP A 216 -2.69 8.40 -6.71
C ASP A 216 -2.74 9.30 -5.48
N ALA A 217 -3.21 8.70 -4.39
CA ALA A 217 -3.18 9.29 -3.08
C ALA A 217 -2.80 8.25 -2.03
N GLN A 218 -2.32 8.74 -0.90
CA GLN A 218 -1.98 7.95 0.25
C GLN A 218 -2.97 8.22 1.38
N VAL A 219 -3.44 7.17 2.06
CA VAL A 219 -4.37 7.32 3.18
C VAL A 219 -3.62 7.77 4.45
N HIS A 220 -3.86 8.97 4.97
CA HIS A 220 -3.19 9.48 6.17
C HIS A 220 -4.02 9.27 7.44
N GLY A 221 -5.35 9.34 7.29
CA GLY A 221 -6.30 9.20 8.37
C GLY A 221 -7.54 8.43 7.95
N ARG A 222 -8.23 7.83 8.93
CA ARG A 222 -9.50 7.14 8.71
C ARG A 222 -10.47 7.39 9.85
N GLN A 223 -11.69 7.71 9.49
CA GLN A 223 -12.84 7.78 10.36
C GLN A 223 -13.87 6.76 9.86
N ILE A 224 -13.69 5.52 10.32
CA ILE A 224 -14.60 4.42 10.01
C ILE A 224 -15.83 4.51 10.91
N ARG A 225 -17.02 4.53 10.29
CA ARG A 225 -18.30 4.46 11.02
C ARG A 225 -18.57 3.02 11.45
N LYS A 226 -19.13 2.86 12.65
CA LYS A 226 -19.36 1.53 13.25
C LYS A 226 -20.45 0.72 12.53
N ARG A 227 -21.36 1.40 11.82
CA ARG A 227 -22.44 0.80 11.03
C ARG A 227 -22.71 1.68 9.83
N HIS A 228 -22.69 1.08 8.65
CA HIS A 228 -23.23 1.62 7.41
C HIS A 228 -23.72 0.43 6.57
N ASP A 229 -24.55 0.69 5.56
CA ASP A 229 -25.09 -0.38 4.72
C ASP A 229 -23.97 -1.07 3.92
N SER A 230 -24.22 -2.31 3.53
CA SER A 230 -23.40 -3.10 2.62
C SER A 230 -23.31 -2.51 1.21
N ARG A 231 -24.21 -1.60 0.84
CA ARG A 231 -24.28 -0.94 -0.47
C ARG A 231 -23.61 0.44 -0.49
N GLU A 232 -23.69 1.18 0.62
CA GLU A 232 -23.18 2.55 0.72
C GLU A 232 -22.24 2.68 1.91
N CYS A 233 -21.06 3.25 1.67
CA CYS A 233 -20.10 3.56 2.71
C CYS A 233 -20.05 5.06 2.94
N ASP A 234 -20.21 5.46 4.20
CA ASP A 234 -20.15 6.83 4.68
C ASP A 234 -18.91 7.08 5.57
N CYS A 235 -17.93 6.18 5.47
CA CYS A 235 -16.63 6.34 6.12
C CYS A 235 -15.84 7.47 5.45
N ARG A 236 -15.02 8.16 6.26
CA ARG A 236 -14.20 9.27 5.80
C ARG A 236 -12.73 8.89 5.83
N PHE A 237 -12.03 9.16 4.75
CA PHE A 237 -10.60 8.89 4.63
C PHE A 237 -9.89 10.19 4.33
N LEU A 238 -8.96 10.57 5.21
CA LEU A 238 -8.04 11.67 4.92
C LEU A 238 -6.99 11.11 3.97
N VAL A 239 -6.95 11.62 2.75
CA VAL A 239 -5.99 11.22 1.73
C VAL A 239 -5.11 12.41 1.37
N ARG A 240 -3.84 12.13 1.10
CA ARG A 240 -2.88 13.10 0.57
C ARG A 240 -2.49 12.69 -0.83
N TYR A 241 -2.70 13.55 -1.82
CA TYR A 241 -2.38 13.25 -3.21
C TYR A 241 -0.86 13.27 -3.45
N ASP A 242 -0.38 12.32 -4.26
CA ASP A 242 1.05 12.21 -4.54
C ASP A 242 1.55 13.37 -5.43
N HIS A 243 0.71 13.90 -6.32
CA HIS A 243 1.11 14.88 -7.34
C HIS A 243 1.33 16.30 -6.80
N ASP A 244 0.49 16.76 -5.87
CA ASP A 244 0.51 18.14 -5.36
C ASP A 244 0.57 18.23 -3.82
N GLN A 245 0.64 17.09 -3.13
CA GLN A 245 0.64 16.99 -1.67
C GLN A 245 -0.59 17.58 -0.99
N SER A 246 -1.67 17.89 -1.73
CA SER A 246 -2.91 18.38 -1.15
C SER A 246 -3.62 17.29 -0.36
N GLU A 247 -4.29 17.69 0.72
CA GLU A 247 -5.04 16.77 1.59
C GLU A 247 -6.54 17.01 1.46
N VAL A 248 -7.30 15.93 1.29
CA VAL A 248 -8.76 15.98 1.24
C VAL A 248 -9.38 14.85 2.03
N ILE A 249 -10.61 15.07 2.50
CA ILE A 249 -11.43 14.00 3.06
C ILE A 249 -12.21 13.38 1.91
N SER A 250 -11.78 12.20 1.46
CA SER A 250 -12.52 11.43 0.48
C SER A 250 -13.63 10.62 1.15
N LEU A 251 -14.83 10.69 0.56
CA LEU A 251 -16.00 9.86 0.91
C LEU A 251 -16.13 8.63 0.00
N HIS A 252 -15.44 8.64 -1.15
CA HIS A 252 -15.58 7.63 -2.20
C HIS A 252 -14.21 7.22 -2.75
N PHE A 253 -14.02 5.92 -2.95
CA PHE A 253 -12.86 5.34 -3.60
C PHE A 253 -13.29 4.57 -4.85
#